data_AF-Q2JJS8-F1
#
_entry.id   AF-Q2JJS8-F1
#
_cell.length_a   1.000
_cell.length_b   1.000
_cell.length_c   1.000
_cell.angle_alpha   90.00
_cell.angle_beta   90.00
_cell.angle_gamma   90.00
#
_symmetry.space_group_name_H-M   'P 1'
#
loop_
_entity.id
_entity.type
_entity.pdbx_description
1 polymer ?
#
loop_
_entity_poly.entity_id
_entity_poly.type
_entity_poly.pdbx_seq_one_letter_code
_entity_poly.pdbx_strand_id
1 'polypeptide(L)'
;MPYMVIYDGLCNLCATGVQLLEQLDRGRQFCYAPMQDASTLAQWGIPPEQVELGMILIDLEHSERRWQGSAAIEQIAALLPSGEVWLALYRNFPGLKFLGDLGYKQIRDHRYEWFGCRNTLYLSAYPVCVRGQDLLVDLVDKESCSAPSSNCCTNTLRGNGISSS
;
A
#
# COMPACT_ATOMS: atom_id res chain seq x y z
N MET A 1 4.62 -3.37 -15.24
CA MET A 1 3.89 -2.96 -14.03
C MET A 1 3.88 -1.44 -14.00
N PRO A 2 2.83 -0.80 -14.54
CA PRO A 2 2.71 0.66 -14.57
C PRO A 2 2.42 1.30 -13.20
N TYR A 3 1.96 0.54 -12.20
CA TYR A 3 1.59 1.11 -10.91
C TYR A 3 2.35 0.51 -9.74
N MET A 4 2.72 1.35 -8.77
CA MET A 4 3.25 0.93 -7.47
C MET A 4 2.20 1.10 -6.38
N VAL A 5 1.96 0.03 -5.63
CA VAL A 5 1.09 0.01 -4.44
C VAL A 5 1.96 0.01 -3.19
N ILE A 6 1.81 1.05 -2.37
CA ILE A 6 2.40 1.11 -1.04
C ILE A 6 1.37 0.70 -0.02
N TYR A 7 1.74 -0.21 0.86
CA TYR A 7 0.84 -0.84 1.82
C TYR A 7 1.50 -1.03 3.17
N ASP A 8 0.68 -1.29 4.19
CA ASP A 8 1.17 -1.63 5.52
C ASP A 8 1.50 -3.12 5.61
N GLY A 9 2.79 -3.47 5.57
CA GLY A 9 3.23 -4.87 5.58
C GLY A 9 3.13 -5.56 6.93
N LEU A 10 2.83 -4.82 8.01
CA LEU A 10 2.65 -5.38 9.35
C LEU A 10 1.17 -5.52 9.73
N CYS A 11 0.26 -4.81 9.05
CA CYS A 11 -1.17 -4.98 9.28
C CYS A 11 -1.69 -6.25 8.58
N ASN A 12 -2.40 -7.12 9.30
CA ASN A 12 -2.98 -8.34 8.73
C ASN A 12 -3.97 -8.05 7.59
N LEU A 13 -4.86 -7.06 7.75
CA LEU A 13 -5.83 -6.69 6.71
C LEU A 13 -5.12 -6.21 5.44
N CYS A 14 -4.18 -5.27 5.58
CA CYS A 14 -3.49 -4.68 4.44
C CYS A 14 -2.64 -5.73 3.69
N ALA A 15 -1.89 -6.55 4.41
CA ALA A 15 -1.11 -7.64 3.82
C ALA A 15 -1.99 -8.67 3.10
N THR A 16 -3.14 -9.04 3.70
CA THR A 16 -4.09 -9.97 3.07
C THR A 16 -4.73 -9.36 1.81
N GLY A 17 -5.05 -8.06 1.84
CA GLY A 17 -5.55 -7.34 0.66
C GLY A 17 -4.54 -7.33 -0.48
N VAL A 18 -3.25 -7.11 -0.18
CA VAL A 18 -2.18 -7.21 -1.17
C VAL A 18 -2.06 -8.62 -1.73
N GLN A 19 -2.07 -9.66 -0.89
CA GLN A 19 -2.05 -11.05 -1.36
C GLN A 19 -3.20 -11.37 -2.31
N LEU A 20 -4.41 -10.87 -2.04
CA LEU A 20 -5.55 -11.02 -2.93
C LEU A 20 -5.33 -10.30 -4.27
N LEU A 21 -4.82 -9.06 -4.22
CA LEU A 21 -4.50 -8.31 -5.43
C LEU A 21 -3.44 -9.02 -6.28
N GLU A 22 -2.40 -9.58 -5.66
CA GLU A 22 -1.37 -10.36 -6.32
C GLU A 22 -1.95 -11.58 -7.05
N GLN A 23 -2.93 -12.27 -6.44
CA GLN A 23 -3.60 -13.42 -7.07
C GLN A 23 -4.45 -13.02 -8.28
N LEU A 24 -5.13 -11.87 -8.19
CA LEU A 24 -6.01 -11.35 -9.24
C LEU A 24 -5.22 -10.76 -10.41
N ASP A 25 -4.23 -9.91 -10.12
CA ASP A 25 -3.43 -9.19 -11.11
C ASP A 25 -2.31 -10.06 -11.70
N ARG A 26 -1.67 -10.89 -10.87
CA ARG A 26 -0.49 -11.69 -11.20
C ARG A 26 0.71 -10.86 -11.65
N GLY A 27 0.91 -9.69 -11.05
CA GLY A 27 2.06 -8.81 -11.30
C GLY A 27 2.08 -8.18 -12.70
N ARG A 28 0.90 -7.99 -13.30
CA ARG A 28 0.77 -7.36 -14.62
C ARG A 28 0.70 -5.85 -14.49
N GLN A 29 -0.22 -5.38 -13.65
CA GLN A 29 -0.48 -3.97 -13.41
C GLN A 29 0.33 -3.41 -12.25
N PHE A 30 0.48 -4.18 -11.17
CA PHE A 30 0.97 -3.68 -9.89
C PHE A 30 2.32 -4.28 -9.49
N CYS A 31 3.22 -3.44 -9.00
CA CYS A 31 4.31 -3.83 -8.11
C CYS A 31 4.07 -3.23 -6.71
N TYR A 32 4.76 -3.74 -5.70
CA TYR A 32 4.43 -3.43 -4.32
C TYR A 32 5.65 -3.02 -3.51
N ALA A 33 5.44 -2.10 -2.56
CA ALA A 33 6.43 -1.69 -1.57
C ALA A 33 5.77 -1.60 -0.19
N PRO A 34 6.28 -2.28 0.85
CA PRO A 34 5.80 -2.05 2.20
C PRO A 34 6.20 -0.65 2.68
N MET A 35 5.33 0.04 3.41
CA MET A 35 5.65 1.34 3.99
C MET A 35 6.82 1.31 4.99
N GLN A 36 7.14 0.13 5.50
CA GLN A 36 8.29 -0.10 6.37
C GLN A 36 9.64 -0.01 5.64
N ASP A 37 9.65 -0.05 4.30
CA ASP A 37 10.87 0.16 3.50
C ASP A 37 11.09 1.65 3.21
N ALA A 38 11.64 2.35 4.22
CA ALA A 38 11.95 3.78 4.12
C ALA A 38 12.91 4.11 2.96
N SER A 39 13.79 3.17 2.58
CA SER A 39 14.77 3.39 1.52
C SER A 39 14.12 3.46 0.14
N THR A 40 13.14 2.59 -0.11
CA THR A 40 12.31 2.64 -1.31
C THR A 40 11.44 3.89 -1.30
N LEU A 41 10.75 4.19 -0.20
CA LEU A 41 9.88 5.37 -0.10
C LEU A 41 10.62 6.69 -0.37
N ALA A 42 11.84 6.84 0.17
CA ALA A 42 12.67 8.02 -0.04
C ALA A 42 13.01 8.26 -1.51
N GLN A 43 13.27 7.20 -2.28
CA GLN A 43 13.56 7.30 -3.71
C GLN A 43 12.38 7.76 -4.55
N TRP A 44 11.16 7.48 -4.08
CA TRP A 44 9.92 7.95 -4.70
C TRP A 44 9.43 9.29 -4.13
N GLY A 45 10.22 9.93 -3.26
CA GLY A 45 9.90 11.20 -2.62
C GLY A 45 8.67 11.12 -1.72
N ILE A 46 8.48 9.99 -1.02
CA ILE A 46 7.33 9.75 -0.14
C ILE A 46 7.82 9.83 1.29
N PRO A 47 7.42 10.85 2.04
CA PRO A 47 7.86 11.00 3.39
C PRO A 47 7.05 10.08 4.33
N PRO A 48 7.63 9.62 5.45
CA PRO A 48 7.01 8.64 6.34
C PRO A 48 5.62 9.05 6.86
N GLU A 49 5.38 10.33 7.10
CA GLU A 49 4.10 10.84 7.59
C GLU A 49 2.96 10.66 6.58
N GLN A 50 3.26 10.57 5.28
CA GLN A 50 2.23 10.35 4.27
C GLN A 50 1.76 8.90 4.25
N VAL A 51 2.64 7.92 4.51
CA VAL A 51 2.25 6.50 4.46
C VAL A 51 1.40 6.07 5.64
N GLU A 52 1.42 6.80 6.75
CA GLU A 52 0.54 6.55 7.91
C GLU A 52 -0.95 6.72 7.57
N LEU A 53 -1.26 7.48 6.53
CA LEU A 53 -2.63 7.71 6.04
C LEU A 53 -3.21 6.53 5.25
N GLY A 54 -2.46 5.42 5.13
CA GLY A 54 -2.92 4.14 4.61
C GLY A 54 -2.34 3.82 3.23
N MET A 55 -3.08 3.04 2.42
CA MET A 55 -2.61 2.60 1.11
C MET A 55 -2.37 3.77 0.16
N ILE A 56 -1.29 3.73 -0.62
CA ILE A 56 -0.97 4.69 -1.67
C ILE A 56 -0.80 3.95 -2.99
N LEU A 57 -1.34 4.51 -4.07
CA LEU A 57 -1.12 4.07 -5.43
C LEU A 57 -0.38 5.17 -6.20
N ILE A 58 0.66 4.80 -6.94
CA ILE A 58 1.44 5.73 -7.76
C ILE A 58 1.52 5.20 -9.18
N ASP A 59 1.26 6.07 -10.14
CA ASP A 59 1.55 5.82 -11.56
C ASP A 59 3.06 5.98 -11.80
N LEU A 60 3.73 4.92 -12.23
CA LEU A 60 5.17 4.92 -12.44
C LEU A 60 5.60 5.63 -13.73
N GLU A 61 4.70 5.80 -14.69
CA GLU A 61 4.95 6.58 -15.91
C GLU A 61 4.76 8.08 -15.65
N HIS A 62 3.85 8.40 -14.73
CA HIS A 62 3.47 9.76 -14.35
C HIS A 62 3.50 9.91 -12.83
N SER A 63 4.70 9.96 -12.25
CA SER A 63 4.92 9.91 -10.79
C SER A 63 4.21 11.00 -9.98
N GLU A 64 3.72 12.06 -10.62
CA GLU A 64 2.86 13.10 -10.02
C GLU A 64 1.43 12.61 -9.78
N ARG A 65 0.97 11.57 -10.48
CA ARG A 65 -0.35 10.97 -10.32
C ARG A 65 -0.32 9.94 -9.19
N ARG A 66 -0.85 10.35 -8.06
CA ARG A 66 -0.90 9.56 -6.83
C ARG A 66 -2.29 9.57 -6.25
N TRP A 67 -2.70 8.44 -5.71
CA TRP A 67 -3.95 8.27 -4.96
C TRP A 67 -3.65 7.72 -3.59
N GLN A 68 -4.42 8.13 -2.58
CA GLN A 68 -4.20 7.72 -1.21
C GLN A 68 -5.53 7.34 -0.53
N GLY A 69 -5.45 6.37 0.37
CA GLY A 69 -6.57 5.94 1.18
C GLY A 69 -7.65 5.25 0.36
N SER A 70 -8.92 5.61 0.60
CA SER A 70 -10.05 5.11 -0.17
C SER A 70 -9.93 5.42 -1.67
N ALA A 71 -9.33 6.57 -2.05
CA ALA A 71 -9.10 6.90 -3.45
C ALA A 71 -8.10 5.95 -4.13
N ALA A 72 -7.09 5.47 -3.40
CA ALA A 72 -6.17 4.45 -3.91
C ALA A 72 -6.91 3.12 -4.15
N ILE A 73 -7.78 2.71 -3.22
CA ILE A 73 -8.58 1.49 -3.35
C ILE A 73 -9.53 1.58 -4.55
N GLU A 74 -10.23 2.72 -4.72
CA GLU A 74 -11.11 2.97 -5.86
C GLU A 74 -10.33 2.85 -7.18
N GLN A 75 -9.15 3.46 -7.26
CA GLN A 75 -8.33 3.43 -8.47
C GLN A 75 -7.78 2.02 -8.76
N ILE A 76 -7.33 1.29 -7.74
CA ILE A 76 -6.91 -0.12 -7.87
C ILE A 76 -8.07 -0.96 -8.40
N ALA A 77 -9.28 -0.79 -7.84
CA ALA A 77 -10.47 -1.51 -8.29
C ALA A 77 -10.80 -1.22 -9.76
N ALA A 78 -10.67 0.03 -10.20
CA ALA A 78 -10.88 0.44 -11.59
C ALA A 78 -9.88 -0.23 -12.56
N LEU A 79 -8.63 -0.38 -12.13
CA LEU A 79 -7.54 -0.95 -12.92
C LEU A 79 -7.57 -2.48 -13.03
N LEU A 80 -8.35 -3.16 -12.19
CA LEU A 80 -8.52 -4.61 -12.25
C LEU A 80 -9.43 -5.03 -13.43
N PRO A 81 -9.30 -6.27 -13.93
CA PRO A 81 -10.20 -6.80 -14.96
C PRO A 81 -11.66 -6.69 -14.49
N SER A 82 -12.53 -6.13 -15.34
CA SER A 82 -13.94 -5.85 -15.03
C SER A 82 -14.20 -4.80 -13.94
N GLY A 83 -13.18 -4.02 -13.55
CA GLY A 83 -13.27 -2.95 -12.55
C GLY A 83 -14.24 -1.83 -12.90
N GLU A 84 -14.30 -1.44 -14.17
CA GLU A 84 -15.18 -0.37 -14.68
C GLU A 84 -16.67 -0.61 -14.40
N VAL A 85 -17.13 -1.88 -14.44
CA VAL A 85 -18.53 -2.22 -14.17
C VAL A 85 -18.89 -2.02 -12.71
N TRP A 86 -18.00 -2.43 -11.80
CA TRP A 86 -18.18 -2.25 -10.36
C TRP A 86 -18.08 -0.78 -9.95
N LEU A 87 -17.14 -0.04 -10.56
CA LEU A 87 -16.96 1.38 -10.29
C LEU A 87 -18.16 2.20 -10.78
N ALA A 88 -18.70 1.87 -11.96
CA ALA A 88 -19.91 2.52 -12.47
C ALA A 88 -21.11 2.30 -11.53
N LEU A 89 -21.30 1.08 -11.03
CA LEU A 89 -22.35 0.79 -10.05
C LEU A 89 -22.14 1.58 -8.75
N TYR A 90 -20.90 1.64 -8.25
CA TYR A 90 -20.54 2.38 -7.03
C TYR A 90 -20.81 3.89 -7.16
N ARG A 91 -20.44 4.50 -8.29
CA ARG A 91 -20.59 5.93 -8.55
C ARG A 91 -22.04 6.38 -8.73
N ASN A 92 -22.94 5.47 -9.11
CA ASN A 92 -24.34 5.78 -9.35
C ASN A 92 -25.17 5.94 -8.06
N PHE A 93 -24.61 5.62 -6.88
CA PHE A 93 -25.30 5.79 -5.60
C PHE A 93 -24.82 7.05 -4.86
N PRO A 94 -25.64 8.13 -4.80
CA PRO A 94 -25.26 9.34 -4.08
C PRO A 94 -25.05 9.05 -2.59
N GLY A 95 -23.97 9.58 -2.01
CA GLY A 95 -23.62 9.41 -0.60
C GLY A 95 -22.76 8.17 -0.28
N LEU A 96 -22.67 7.19 -1.18
CA LEU A 96 -21.89 5.98 -0.94
C LEU A 96 -20.39 6.27 -0.81
N LYS A 97 -19.88 7.24 -1.58
CA LYS A 97 -18.49 7.71 -1.46
C LYS A 97 -18.16 8.24 -0.08
N PHE A 98 -19.02 9.10 0.47
CA PHE A 98 -18.80 9.68 1.79
C PHE A 98 -18.79 8.61 2.88
N LEU A 99 -19.73 7.65 2.82
CA LEU A 99 -19.77 6.52 3.73
C LEU A 99 -18.53 5.62 3.59
N GLY A 100 -18.09 5.36 2.36
CA GLY A 100 -16.87 4.61 2.07
C GLY A 100 -15.62 5.28 2.63
N ASP A 101 -15.47 6.59 2.42
CA ASP A 101 -14.34 7.37 2.93
C ASP A 101 -14.31 7.39 4.47
N LEU A 102 -15.47 7.51 5.13
CA LEU A 102 -15.58 7.47 6.58
C LEU A 102 -15.27 6.06 7.13
N GLY A 103 -15.85 5.03 6.51
CA GLY A 103 -15.61 3.63 6.87
C GLY A 103 -14.14 3.25 6.70
N TYR A 104 -13.52 3.70 5.61
CA TYR A 104 -12.09 3.49 5.36
C TYR A 104 -11.24 4.13 6.46
N LYS A 105 -11.52 5.37 6.86
CA LYS A 105 -10.78 6.04 7.94
C LYS A 105 -10.87 5.25 9.25
N GLN A 106 -12.06 4.79 9.63
CA GLN A 106 -12.25 3.97 10.83
C GLN A 106 -11.44 2.67 10.78
N ILE A 107 -11.51 1.94 9.66
CA ILE A 107 -10.73 0.71 9.45
C ILE A 107 -9.24 1.01 9.51
N ARG A 108 -8.77 2.06 8.82
CA ARG A 108 -7.36 2.46 8.79
C ARG A 108 -6.84 2.75 10.19
N ASP A 109 -7.58 3.54 10.97
CA ASP A 109 -7.13 4.03 12.28
C ASP A 109 -7.14 2.91 13.33
N HIS A 110 -8.04 1.92 13.21
CA HIS A 110 -8.14 0.78 14.12
C HIS A 110 -7.56 -0.53 13.56
N ARG A 111 -6.82 -0.46 12.44
CA ARG A 111 -6.43 -1.66 11.66
C ARG A 111 -5.66 -2.71 12.46
N TYR A 112 -4.86 -2.27 13.43
CA TYR A 112 -4.11 -3.18 14.31
C TYR A 112 -4.98 -3.75 15.44
N GLU A 113 -5.92 -2.98 15.96
CA GLU A 113 -6.82 -3.42 17.03
C GLU A 113 -7.82 -4.44 16.51
N TRP A 114 -8.35 -4.24 15.30
CA TRP A 114 -9.40 -5.09 14.73
C TRP A 114 -8.84 -6.31 14.01
N PHE A 115 -7.70 -6.16 13.31
CA PHE A 115 -7.17 -7.22 12.45
C PHE A 115 -5.84 -7.78 12.93
N GLY A 116 -5.15 -7.11 13.87
CA GLY A 116 -3.89 -7.57 14.44
C GLY A 116 -2.63 -7.15 13.66
N CYS A 117 -1.50 -7.28 14.37
CA CYS A 117 -0.13 -7.10 13.85
C CYS A 117 0.44 -8.45 13.39
N ARG A 118 1.21 -8.45 12.31
CA ARG A 118 2.04 -9.58 11.88
C ARG A 118 3.35 -9.55 12.65
N ASN A 119 3.86 -10.72 13.03
CA ASN A 119 5.18 -10.84 13.64
C ASN A 119 6.32 -10.59 12.63
N THR A 120 6.07 -10.86 11.35
CA THR A 120 7.03 -10.70 10.26
C THR A 120 6.45 -9.77 9.19
N LEU A 121 7.29 -8.88 8.67
CA LEU A 121 6.94 -7.99 7.57
C LEU A 121 6.50 -8.83 6.36
N TYR A 122 5.29 -8.58 5.85
CA TYR A 122 4.86 -9.18 4.59
C TYR A 122 5.52 -8.47 3.42
N LEU A 123 6.23 -9.24 2.60
CA LEU A 123 6.85 -8.78 1.36
C LEU A 123 6.17 -9.47 0.19
N SER A 124 5.79 -8.65 -0.79
CA SER A 124 5.13 -9.12 -2.00
C SER A 124 6.07 -9.97 -2.86
N ALA A 125 5.50 -10.93 -3.59
CA ALA A 125 6.19 -11.64 -4.66
C ALA A 125 6.51 -10.75 -5.88
N TYR A 126 5.91 -9.56 -5.98
CA TYR A 126 6.11 -8.59 -7.07
C TYR A 126 6.65 -7.26 -6.52
N PRO A 127 7.87 -7.24 -5.96
CA PRO A 127 8.45 -6.03 -5.40
C PRO A 127 8.66 -4.96 -6.48
N VAL A 128 8.60 -3.69 -6.08
CA VAL A 128 9.07 -2.61 -6.95
C VAL A 128 10.56 -2.79 -7.24
N CYS A 129 10.94 -2.75 -8.52
CA CYS A 129 12.34 -2.72 -8.89
C CYS A 129 12.88 -1.32 -8.60
N VAL A 130 13.73 -1.22 -7.59
CA VAL A 130 14.50 -0.02 -7.32
C VAL A 130 15.52 0.11 -8.45
N ARG A 131 15.35 1.08 -9.37
CA ARG A 131 16.40 1.37 -10.34
C ARG A 131 17.61 1.90 -9.58
N GLY A 132 18.64 1.07 -9.50
CA GLY A 132 19.97 1.52 -9.10
C GLY A 132 20.34 2.75 -9.92
N GLN A 133 20.84 3.75 -9.20
CA GLN A 133 21.46 5.01 -9.65
C GLN A 133 21.78 5.05 -11.15
N ASP A 134 21.35 6.12 -11.82
CA ASP A 134 21.81 6.51 -13.15
C ASP A 134 23.36 6.53 -13.20
N LEU A 135 23.95 5.41 -13.60
CA LEU A 135 25.21 5.38 -14.33
C LEU A 135 25.34 4.02 -15.03
N LEU A 136 25.09 4.02 -16.34
CA LEU A 136 25.59 3.08 -17.36
C LEU A 136 25.81 1.63 -16.90
N VAL A 137 24.94 0.71 -17.31
CA VAL A 137 25.31 -0.54 -18.01
C VAL A 137 24.04 -1.31 -18.41
N ASP A 138 24.07 -1.75 -19.66
CA ASP A 138 23.14 -2.66 -20.32
C ASP A 138 22.92 -3.99 -19.57
N LEU A 139 21.70 -4.53 -19.71
CA LEU A 139 21.37 -5.96 -19.65
C LEU A 139 21.83 -6.76 -18.41
N VAL A 140 21.16 -6.69 -17.25
CA VAL A 140 21.17 -7.82 -16.27
C VAL A 140 19.85 -7.94 -15.51
N ASP A 141 19.23 -9.09 -15.74
CA ASP A 141 18.50 -10.04 -14.88
C ASP A 141 17.65 -9.63 -13.67
N LYS A 142 16.53 -10.37 -13.62
CA LYS A 142 15.40 -10.40 -12.67
C LYS A 142 15.73 -10.85 -11.24
N GLU A 143 16.99 -10.88 -10.81
CA GLU A 143 17.34 -11.38 -9.48
C GLU A 143 18.05 -10.30 -8.67
N SER A 144 17.35 -9.74 -7.68
CA SER A 144 17.88 -9.35 -6.35
C SER A 144 17.00 -8.27 -5.70
N CYS A 145 15.87 -8.66 -5.11
CA CYS A 145 15.24 -7.88 -4.04
C CYS A 145 15.23 -8.73 -2.77
N SER A 146 16.29 -8.63 -1.97
CA SER A 146 16.40 -9.28 -0.66
C SER A 146 15.86 -8.39 0.47
N ALA A 147 15.04 -8.98 1.33
CA ALA A 147 14.32 -8.40 2.47
C ALA A 147 15.22 -7.94 3.65
N PRO A 148 14.93 -6.80 4.31
CA PRO A 148 15.45 -6.50 5.64
C PRO A 148 14.48 -6.89 6.78
N SER A 149 15.08 -7.18 7.95
CA SER A 149 14.51 -7.83 9.13
C SER A 149 13.58 -6.96 10.01
N SER A 150 12.58 -7.62 10.60
CA SER A 150 11.49 -7.09 11.42
C SER A 150 11.83 -6.82 12.89
N ASN A 151 11.37 -5.69 13.43
CA ASN A 151 10.91 -5.54 14.84
C ASN A 151 10.13 -4.22 15.00
N CYS A 152 8.79 -4.28 15.02
CA CYS A 152 7.95 -3.07 15.09
C CYS A 152 6.77 -3.12 16.08
N CYS A 153 6.28 -4.30 16.49
CA CYS A 153 5.05 -4.35 17.31
C CYS A 153 5.23 -3.89 18.79
N THR A 154 6.33 -3.25 19.20
CA THR A 154 6.54 -2.76 20.59
C THR A 154 6.12 -1.31 20.86
N ASN A 155 5.95 -0.45 19.84
CA ASN A 155 5.70 0.98 20.08
C ASN A 155 4.26 1.47 19.92
N THR A 156 3.36 0.72 19.27
CA THR A 156 1.99 1.21 19.00
C THR A 156 1.00 1.00 20.15
N LEU A 157 1.34 0.20 21.18
CA LEU A 157 0.46 -0.08 22.33
C LEU A 157 0.67 0.83 23.56
N ARG A 158 1.58 1.83 23.49
CA ARG A 158 1.85 2.78 24.61
C ARG A 158 1.22 4.16 24.46
N GLY A 159 0.29 4.35 23.53
CA GLY A 159 -0.32 5.66 23.22
C GLY A 159 -1.54 6.07 24.06
N ASN A 160 -2.02 5.26 25.01
CA ASN A 160 -3.15 5.61 25.88
C ASN A 160 -2.72 5.62 27.36
N GLY A 161 -1.87 6.59 27.70
CA GLY A 161 -1.61 6.99 29.09
C GLY A 161 -2.57 8.10 29.49
N ILE A 162 -3.63 7.72 30.21
CA ILE A 162 -4.55 8.62 30.90
C ILE A 162 -3.74 9.53 31.85
N SER A 163 -3.71 10.84 31.60
CA SER A 163 -3.27 11.82 32.59
C SER A 163 -4.46 12.20 33.47
N SER A 164 -4.65 11.44 34.54
CA SER A 164 -5.44 11.85 35.70
C SER A 164 -4.49 12.34 36.78
N SER A 165 -4.41 13.65 36.98
CA SER A 165 -4.16 14.37 38.25
C SER A 165 -4.25 15.87 38.00
#